data_AF-A0A0K8Q4M6-F1
#
_entry.id   AF-A0A0K8Q4M6-F1
#
_cell.length_a   1.000
_cell.length_b   1.000
_cell.length_c   1.000
_cell.angle_alpha   90.00
_cell.angle_beta   90.00
_cell.angle_gamma   90.00
#
_symmetry.space_group_name_H-M   'P 1'
#
loop_
_entity.id
_entity.type
_entity.pdbx_description
1 polymer ?
#
loop_
_entity_poly.entity_id
_entity_poly.type
_entity_poly.pdbx_seq_one_letter_code
_entity_poly.pdbx_strand_id
1 'polypeptide(L)'
;MLRHYLVQDYQFCDAFVALLGQAVASAPSLSSRLVFAKVLGSFASDENSYFQDCFEELAVPEAERDNPELTVATRDFDALMRRALNTRAYPDIVAVLLVAEWLYGDWA
;
A
#
# COMPACT_ATOMS: atom_id res chain seq x y z
N MET A 1 -4.02 -6.50 19.26
CA MET A 1 -2.66 -6.51 18.67
C MET A 1 -2.77 -6.75 17.17
N LEU A 2 -2.98 -7.98 16.69
CA LEU A 2 -3.05 -8.28 15.24
C LEU A 2 -4.23 -7.63 14.51
N ARG A 3 -5.46 -7.75 15.03
CA ARG A 3 -6.65 -7.09 14.44
C ARG A 3 -6.46 -5.59 14.23
N HIS A 4 -5.99 -4.89 15.26
CA HIS A 4 -5.76 -3.45 15.18
C HIS A 4 -4.68 -3.11 14.15
N TYR A 5 -3.60 -3.89 14.09
CA TYR A 5 -2.57 -3.73 13.08
C TYR A 5 -3.14 -3.86 11.66
N LEU A 6 -3.82 -4.97 11.35
CA LEU A 6 -4.38 -5.21 10.01
C LEU A 6 -5.40 -4.16 9.60
N VAL A 7 -6.24 -3.70 10.53
CA VAL A 7 -7.19 -2.61 10.29
C VAL A 7 -6.47 -1.34 9.86
N GLN A 8 -5.38 -0.97 10.54
CA GLN A 8 -4.60 0.22 10.21
C GLN A 8 -3.79 0.06 8.91
N ASP A 9 -3.24 -1.12 8.67
CA ASP A 9 -2.44 -1.47 7.49
C ASP A 9 -3.27 -1.36 6.21
N TYR A 10 -4.51 -1.84 6.26
CA TYR A 10 -5.44 -1.80 5.12
C TYR A 10 -5.78 -0.38 4.65
N GLN A 11 -5.66 0.62 5.52
CA GLN A 11 -6.14 1.99 5.23
C GLN A 11 -5.28 2.74 4.21
N PHE A 12 -4.02 2.34 4.04
CA PHE A 12 -3.15 2.96 3.03
C PHE A 12 -3.01 2.10 1.76
N CYS A 13 -3.64 0.92 1.68
CA CYS A 13 -3.58 0.05 0.51
C CYS A 13 -4.06 0.74 -0.77
N ASP A 14 -5.10 1.57 -0.70
CA ASP A 14 -5.56 2.40 -1.83
C ASP A 14 -4.45 3.33 -2.34
N ALA A 15 -3.83 4.10 -1.44
CA ALA A 15 -2.76 5.01 -1.78
C ALA A 15 -1.52 4.26 -2.33
N PHE A 16 -1.24 3.08 -1.78
CA PHE A 16 -0.16 2.21 -2.23
C PHE A 16 -0.38 1.69 -3.66
N VAL A 17 -1.57 1.17 -3.96
CA VAL A 17 -1.96 0.72 -5.31
C VAL A 17 -1.87 1.86 -6.31
N ALA A 18 -2.38 3.04 -5.96
CA ALA A 18 -2.28 4.23 -6.80
C ALA A 18 -0.82 4.64 -7.05
N LEU A 19 0.03 4.56 -6.02
CA LEU A 19 1.46 4.86 -6.11
C LEU A 19 2.21 3.89 -7.03
N LEU A 20 1.91 2.58 -6.96
CA LEU A 20 2.42 1.58 -7.90
C LEU A 20 2.00 1.87 -9.35
N GLY A 21 0.73 2.23 -9.57
CA GLY A 21 0.24 2.65 -10.88
C GLY A 21 0.99 3.87 -11.42
N GLN A 22 1.27 4.85 -10.57
CA GLN A 22 2.07 6.01 -10.95
C GLN A 22 3.55 5.66 -11.18
N ALA A 23 4.11 4.68 -10.47
CA ALA A 23 5.45 4.17 -10.74
C ALA A 23 5.54 3.58 -12.16
N VAL A 24 4.53 2.82 -12.59
CA VAL A 24 4.40 2.34 -13.98
C VAL A 24 4.31 3.51 -14.97
N ALA A 25 3.53 4.55 -14.66
CA ALA A 25 3.37 5.69 -15.54
C ALA A 25 4.68 6.51 -15.70
N SER A 26 5.38 6.76 -14.59
CA SER A 26 6.53 7.66 -14.53
C SER A 26 7.88 7.00 -14.81
N ALA A 27 7.97 5.66 -14.80
CA ALA A 27 9.24 4.96 -14.99
C ALA A 27 9.92 5.29 -16.34
N PRO A 28 11.26 5.40 -16.39
CA PRO A 28 11.96 5.89 -17.58
C PRO A 28 12.07 4.85 -18.71
N SER A 29 11.90 3.57 -18.40
CA SER A 29 12.12 2.46 -19.34
C SER A 29 11.01 1.42 -19.28
N LEU A 30 10.82 0.66 -20.36
CA LEU A 30 9.88 -0.47 -20.36
C LEU A 30 10.26 -1.52 -19.31
N SER A 31 11.55 -1.83 -19.18
CA SER A 31 12.04 -2.80 -18.20
C SER A 31 11.65 -2.41 -16.77
N SER A 32 11.80 -1.13 -16.41
CA SER A 32 11.37 -0.61 -15.11
C SER A 32 9.85 -0.67 -14.94
N ARG A 33 9.08 -0.32 -15.99
CA ARG A 33 7.60 -0.41 -15.96
C ARG A 33 7.10 -1.82 -15.68
N LEU A 34 7.72 -2.81 -16.32
CA LEU A 34 7.33 -4.21 -16.17
C LEU A 34 7.60 -4.76 -14.76
N VAL A 35 8.55 -4.20 -14.01
CA VAL A 35 8.75 -4.55 -12.60
C VAL A 35 7.55 -4.09 -11.78
N PHE A 36 7.22 -2.80 -11.81
CA PHE A 36 6.09 -2.26 -11.04
C PHE A 36 4.75 -2.85 -11.48
N ALA A 37 4.56 -3.12 -12.77
CA ALA A 37 3.33 -3.75 -13.28
C ALA A 37 3.13 -5.16 -12.71
N LYS A 38 4.20 -5.93 -12.49
CA LYS A 38 4.12 -7.25 -11.84
C LYS A 38 3.77 -7.12 -10.36
N VAL A 39 4.41 -6.19 -9.65
CA VAL A 39 4.10 -5.93 -8.22
C VAL A 39 2.65 -5.52 -8.05
N LEU A 40 2.18 -4.57 -8.87
CA LEU A 40 0.76 -4.16 -8.91
C LEU A 40 -0.17 -5.33 -9.19
N GLY A 41 0.19 -6.19 -10.14
CA GLY A 41 -0.57 -7.41 -10.44
C GLY A 41 -0.66 -8.37 -9.26
N SER A 42 0.45 -8.57 -8.54
CA SER A 42 0.50 -9.43 -7.33
C SER A 42 -0.35 -8.88 -6.18
N PHE A 43 -0.29 -7.57 -5.97
CA PHE A 43 -1.11 -6.92 -4.94
C PHE A 43 -2.61 -7.06 -5.27
N ALA A 44 -2.97 -6.89 -6.55
CA ALA A 44 -4.35 -6.98 -7.01
C ALA A 44 -4.91 -8.41 -7.03
N SER A 45 -4.08 -9.45 -7.13
CA SER A 45 -4.53 -10.84 -7.10
C SER A 45 -4.79 -11.35 -5.69
N ASP A 46 -3.80 -11.20 -4.80
CA ASP A 46 -3.74 -12.03 -3.59
C ASP A 46 -3.86 -11.21 -2.30
N GLU A 47 -3.36 -9.97 -2.29
CA GLU A 47 -3.16 -9.23 -1.04
C GLU A 47 -4.47 -8.63 -0.50
N ASN A 48 -5.32 -8.06 -1.36
CA ASN A 48 -6.63 -7.61 -0.91
C ASN A 48 -7.49 -8.78 -0.41
N SER A 49 -7.41 -9.95 -1.06
CA SER A 49 -8.12 -11.17 -0.63
C SER A 49 -7.64 -11.61 0.76
N TYR A 50 -6.32 -11.59 1.01
CA TYR A 50 -5.74 -11.88 2.33
C TYR A 50 -6.31 -10.98 3.44
N PHE A 51 -6.43 -9.66 3.19
CA PHE A 51 -7.03 -8.75 4.18
C PHE A 51 -8.49 -9.08 4.46
N GLN A 52 -9.29 -9.35 3.42
CA GLN A 52 -10.70 -9.70 3.60
C GLN A 52 -10.86 -10.99 4.42
N ASP A 53 -10.11 -12.04 4.08
CA ASP A 53 -10.13 -13.32 4.79
C ASP A 53 -9.71 -13.15 6.26
N CYS A 54 -8.66 -12.36 6.53
CA CYS A 54 -8.24 -12.06 7.89
C CYS A 54 -9.30 -11.29 8.68
N PHE A 55 -10.00 -10.35 8.04
CA PHE A 55 -11.03 -9.57 8.70
C PHE A 55 -12.25 -10.43 9.07
N GLU A 56 -12.59 -11.41 8.23
CA GLU A 56 -13.61 -12.40 8.54
C GLU A 56 -13.20 -13.28 9.72
N GLU A 57 -12.01 -13.87 9.69
CA GLU A 57 -11.49 -14.75 10.75
C GLU A 57 -11.37 -14.03 12.11
N LEU A 58 -10.97 -12.75 12.10
CA LEU A 58 -10.81 -11.93 13.31
C LEU A 58 -12.11 -11.21 13.73
N ALA A 59 -13.23 -11.47 13.05
CA ALA A 59 -14.53 -10.85 13.27
C ALA A 59 -14.44 -9.32 13.39
N VAL A 60 -13.73 -8.69 12.46
CA VAL A 60 -13.60 -7.22 12.40
C VAL A 60 -14.90 -6.62 11.88
N PRO A 61 -15.60 -5.75 12.62
CA PRO A 61 -16.80 -5.07 12.15
C PRO A 61 -16.52 -4.21 10.93
N GLU A 62 -17.47 -4.16 9.99
CA GLU A 62 -17.38 -3.34 8.77
C GLU A 62 -17.05 -1.87 9.07
N ALA A 63 -17.65 -1.28 10.10
CA ALA A 63 -17.35 0.08 10.53
C ALA A 63 -15.87 0.31 10.90
N GLU A 64 -15.19 -0.71 11.42
CA GLU A 64 -13.76 -0.66 11.71
C GLU A 64 -12.89 -0.93 10.48
N ARG A 65 -13.45 -1.47 9.39
CA ARG A 65 -12.74 -1.66 8.11
C ARG A 65 -12.79 -0.39 7.27
N ASP A 66 -13.98 0.20 7.18
CA ASP A 66 -14.26 1.29 6.22
C ASP A 66 -13.88 2.67 6.76
N ASN A 67 -14.04 2.90 8.07
CA ASN A 67 -13.75 4.18 8.69
C ASN A 67 -13.27 4.04 10.15
N PRO A 68 -12.14 3.34 10.39
CA PRO A 68 -11.55 3.26 11.72
C PRO A 68 -10.96 4.60 12.17
N GLU A 69 -10.80 4.76 13.48
CA GLU A 69 -9.91 5.80 13.99
C GLU A 69 -8.46 5.49 13.60
N LEU A 70 -7.87 6.37 12.79
CA LEU A 70 -6.49 6.22 12.34
C LEU A 70 -5.49 6.67 13.39
N THR A 71 -4.48 5.86 13.61
CA THR A 71 -3.28 6.28 14.34
C THR A 71 -2.59 7.43 13.60
N VAL A 72 -1.74 8.17 14.32
CA VAL A 72 -0.92 9.23 13.70
C VAL A 72 -0.03 8.66 12.60
N ALA A 73 0.60 7.52 12.85
CA ALA A 73 1.48 6.86 11.89
C ALA A 73 0.75 6.50 10.57
N THR A 74 -0.41 5.85 10.67
CA THR A 74 -1.19 5.43 9.49
C THR A 74 -1.62 6.62 8.64
N ARG A 75 -2.16 7.67 9.29
CA ARG A 75 -2.58 8.89 8.61
C ARG A 75 -1.42 9.62 7.94
N ASP A 76 -0.28 9.74 8.63
CA ASP A 76 0.88 10.43 8.09
C ASP A 76 1.52 9.65 6.93
N PHE A 77 1.44 8.31 6.97
CA PHE A 77 1.95 7.45 5.91
C PHE A 77 1.07 7.47 4.66
N ASP A 78 -0.26 7.37 4.80
CA ASP A 78 -1.19 7.58 3.68
C ASP A 78 -0.98 8.96 3.04
N ALA A 79 -0.88 10.02 3.87
CA ALA A 79 -0.62 11.37 3.39
C ALA A 79 0.73 11.49 2.67
N LEU A 80 1.78 10.78 3.13
CA LEU A 80 3.06 10.72 2.45
C LEU A 80 2.94 10.06 1.06
N MET A 81 2.27 8.90 0.97
CA MET A 81 2.06 8.22 -0.31
C MET A 81 1.30 9.09 -1.30
N ARG A 82 0.21 9.73 -0.85
CA ARG A 82 -0.59 10.64 -1.69
C ARG A 82 0.19 11.88 -2.12
N ARG A 83 1.08 12.41 -1.27
CA ARG A 83 1.97 13.52 -1.67
C ARG A 83 2.96 13.07 -2.75
N ALA A 84 3.61 11.92 -2.59
CA ALA A 84 4.53 11.38 -3.59
C ALA A 84 3.81 11.08 -4.93
N LEU A 85 2.61 10.51 -4.86
CA LEU A 85 1.74 10.31 -6.02
C LEU A 85 1.52 11.60 -6.82
N ASN A 86 1.24 12.71 -6.12
CA ASN A 86 0.98 14.00 -6.75
C ASN A 86 2.20 14.63 -7.41
N THR A 87 3.43 14.29 -7.00
CA THR A 87 4.63 14.81 -7.68
C THR A 87 4.79 14.23 -9.08
N ARG A 88 4.27 13.00 -9.30
CA ARG A 88 4.46 12.20 -10.52
C ARG A 88 5.94 12.00 -10.88
N ALA A 89 6.84 12.32 -9.96
CA ALA A 89 8.27 12.23 -10.17
C ALA A 89 8.72 10.83 -9.79
N TYR A 90 9.29 10.11 -10.76
CA TYR A 90 9.75 8.75 -10.55
C TYR A 90 10.66 8.57 -9.32
N PRO A 91 11.64 9.46 -9.04
CA PRO A 91 12.47 9.33 -7.84
C PRO A 91 11.69 9.40 -6.52
N ASP A 92 10.72 10.32 -6.40
CA ASP A 92 9.93 10.48 -5.17
C ASP A 92 9.05 9.26 -4.92
N ILE A 93 8.44 8.74 -5.99
CA ILE A 93 7.59 7.55 -5.95
C ILE A 93 8.42 6.33 -5.53
N VAL A 94 9.57 6.12 -6.16
CA VAL A 94 10.46 4.99 -5.84
C VAL A 94 11.03 5.10 -4.44
N ALA A 95 11.32 6.31 -3.94
CA ALA A 95 11.79 6.48 -2.57
C ALA A 95 10.76 6.01 -1.54
N VAL A 96 9.48 6.33 -1.74
CA VAL A 96 8.41 5.87 -0.85
C VAL A 96 8.18 4.37 -0.98
N LEU A 97 8.10 3.84 -2.21
CA LEU A 97 7.92 2.40 -2.44
C LEU A 97 9.08 1.57 -1.88
N LEU A 98 10.33 2.03 -2.03
CA LEU A 98 11.50 1.34 -1.51
C LEU A 98 11.44 1.21 0.02
N VAL A 99 11.07 2.28 0.72
CA VAL A 99 10.95 2.24 2.19
C VAL A 99 9.81 1.32 2.62
N ALA A 100 8.67 1.35 1.93
CA ALA A 100 7.55 0.46 2.21
C ALA A 100 7.94 -1.01 2.00
N GLU A 101 8.41 -1.37 0.81
CA GLU A 101 8.73 -2.75 0.43
C GLU A 101 9.92 -3.33 1.21
N TRP A 102 10.99 -2.56 1.39
CA TRP A 102 12.18 -3.07 2.08
C TRP A 102 11.89 -3.29 3.57
N LEU A 103 11.13 -2.39 4.19
CA LEU A 103 10.74 -2.61 5.58
C LEU A 103 9.94 -3.92 5.68
N TYR A 104 9.03 -4.20 4.73
CA TYR A 104 8.25 -5.44 4.69
C TYR A 104 9.07 -6.70 4.41
N GLY A 105 10.05 -6.60 3.52
CA GLY A 105 10.92 -7.73 3.17
C GLY A 105 12.00 -8.08 4.20
N ASP A 106 12.35 -7.18 5.13
CA ASP A 106 13.39 -7.43 6.15
C ASP A 106 12.84 -8.07 7.43
N TRP A 107 11.53 -7.93 7.70
CA TRP A 107 10.89 -8.55 8.86
C TRP A 107 10.23 -9.90 8.60
N ALA A 108 9.88 -10.19 7.34
CA ALA A 108 9.22 -11.42 6.91
C ALA A 108 10.22 -12.57 6.71
#